data_AF-A0AAD3ZXC3-F1
#
_entry.id   AF-A0AAD3ZXC3-F1
#
_cell.length_a   1.000
_cell.length_b   1.000
_cell.length_c   1.000
_cell.angle_alpha   90.00
_cell.angle_beta   90.00
_cell.angle_gamma   90.00
#
_symmetry.space_group_name_H-M   'P 1'
#
loop_
_entity.id
_entity.type
_entity.pdbx_description
1 polymer ?
#
loop_
_entity_poly.entity_id
_entity_poly.type
_entity_poly.pdbx_seq_one_letter_code
_entity_poly.pdbx_strand_id
1 'polypeptide(L)'
;MSAPLSTHAVRIGRGTKITAVVAAVVAFIVAFGGAPAVAAWTAHATASSTATTPAVSLSHSGFETLGTTFLHNTTDQRGGFTITNTGDAPGMPTLRITATGPLAEQTHAFVWQADSVEACQDAMPETASQGTWATFPPIDLGTLAKGASTAVCVRSWVADPDLVAAPSGTQTFTADASATLIVEGWKAPSAPATATVGTEFFYPLATGYSTSGINNWYVIKPVSDPTQCLDSFNRGTNVGNTIGVWTCGSASNQRFEILPTQDGKSALRPKTAAEQYVGQSNGLTVQASTSTSVTDWRVERITPTTYQLVHSDSGLCLQAGSNSQNQLRACNGTTSQQFTFSREPLGCSVNGSQMTIDYKAPSTNRYYTIQYRLGDGDWTDAYREQSWGVNSSTFPASTFGALGTLDARIIDSAGNVLYRGMTIVVAPGATTCGAGFV
;
A
#
# COMPACT_ATOMS: atom_id res chain seq x y z
N MET A 1 28.78 -42.16 -105.82
CA MET A 1 29.28 -40.78 -105.77
C MET A 1 28.09 -39.84 -105.89
N SER A 2 28.02 -38.88 -104.97
CA SER A 2 27.56 -37.51 -105.19
C SER A 2 26.09 -37.21 -105.57
N ALA A 3 25.44 -36.58 -104.59
CA ALA A 3 24.76 -35.28 -104.66
C ALA A 3 23.27 -35.18 -105.08
N PRO A 4 22.54 -34.18 -104.54
CA PRO A 4 21.09 -34.23 -104.30
C PRO A 4 20.29 -33.26 -105.18
N LEU A 5 18.97 -33.46 -105.23
CA LEU A 5 18.01 -32.56 -105.89
C LEU A 5 16.95 -32.06 -104.90
N SER A 6 16.83 -30.73 -104.89
CA SER A 6 15.88 -29.86 -104.22
C SER A 6 14.42 -30.15 -104.58
N THR A 7 13.52 -30.03 -103.59
CA THR A 7 12.08 -29.80 -103.84
C THR A 7 11.51 -28.79 -102.84
N HIS A 8 11.02 -27.67 -103.37
CA HIS A 8 10.19 -26.68 -102.68
C HIS A 8 8.77 -27.23 -102.47
N ALA A 9 8.25 -27.18 -101.23
CA ALA A 9 6.85 -27.43 -100.93
C ALA A 9 6.18 -26.17 -100.35
N VAL A 10 5.15 -25.70 -101.05
CA VAL A 10 4.30 -24.54 -100.73
C VAL A 10 3.43 -24.83 -99.50
N ARG A 11 3.55 -24.03 -98.45
CA ARG A 11 2.65 -24.05 -97.28
C ARG A 11 1.30 -23.44 -97.62
N ILE A 12 0.24 -24.24 -97.59
CA ILE A 12 -1.15 -23.77 -97.60
C ILE A 12 -1.60 -23.55 -96.15
N GLY A 13 -2.04 -22.33 -95.82
CA GLY A 13 -2.32 -21.87 -94.45
C GLY A 13 -3.56 -22.50 -93.80
N ARG A 14 -3.48 -22.70 -92.47
CA ARG A 14 -4.54 -23.27 -91.59
C ARG A 14 -5.86 -22.48 -91.53
N GLY A 15 -5.95 -21.30 -92.15
CA GLY A 15 -7.10 -20.40 -92.06
C GLY A 15 -8.33 -20.79 -92.90
N THR A 16 -8.17 -21.61 -93.94
CA THR A 16 -9.28 -21.95 -94.87
C THR A 16 -10.09 -23.17 -94.48
N LYS A 17 -9.66 -23.97 -93.48
CA LYS A 17 -10.41 -25.16 -93.01
C LYS A 17 -11.44 -24.85 -91.91
N ILE A 18 -11.29 -23.74 -91.19
CA ILE A 18 -12.23 -23.35 -90.12
C ILE A 18 -13.47 -22.67 -90.72
N THR A 19 -13.31 -21.89 -91.78
CA THR A 19 -14.41 -21.15 -92.44
C THR A 19 -15.44 -22.08 -93.09
N ALA A 20 -15.02 -23.21 -93.66
CA ALA A 20 -15.94 -24.19 -94.27
C ALA A 20 -16.79 -24.94 -93.22
N VAL A 21 -16.23 -25.21 -92.03
CA VAL A 21 -16.96 -25.87 -90.94
C VAL A 21 -17.97 -24.94 -90.30
N VAL A 22 -17.62 -23.66 -90.11
CA VAL A 22 -18.55 -22.65 -89.56
C VAL A 22 -19.72 -22.42 -90.52
N ALA A 23 -19.47 -22.33 -91.83
CA ALA A 23 -20.55 -22.17 -92.82
C ALA A 23 -21.51 -23.37 -92.86
N ALA A 24 -21.00 -24.60 -92.75
CA ALA A 24 -21.83 -25.81 -92.73
C ALA A 24 -22.69 -25.92 -91.46
N VAL A 25 -22.15 -25.53 -90.29
CA VAL A 25 -22.89 -25.54 -89.02
C VAL A 25 -23.97 -24.47 -88.99
N VAL A 26 -23.70 -23.27 -89.53
CA VAL A 26 -24.70 -22.19 -89.61
C VAL A 26 -25.84 -22.58 -90.57
N ALA A 27 -25.55 -23.20 -91.71
CA ALA A 27 -26.58 -23.67 -92.64
C ALA A 27 -27.46 -24.78 -92.03
N PHE A 28 -26.89 -25.67 -91.21
CA PHE A 28 -27.64 -26.72 -90.51
C PHE A 28 -28.56 -26.15 -89.42
N ILE A 29 -28.14 -25.10 -88.71
CA ILE A 29 -28.94 -24.47 -87.65
C ILE A 29 -30.13 -23.67 -88.22
N VAL A 30 -30.02 -23.10 -89.41
CA VAL A 30 -31.13 -22.33 -90.04
C VAL A 30 -32.22 -23.26 -90.61
N ALA A 31 -31.91 -24.50 -90.98
CA ALA A 31 -32.87 -25.43 -91.58
C ALA A 31 -33.81 -26.12 -90.57
N PHE A 32 -33.43 -26.19 -89.29
CA PHE A 32 -34.28 -26.74 -88.23
C PHE A 32 -34.75 -25.59 -87.34
N GLY A 33 -35.96 -25.09 -87.59
CA GLY A 33 -36.61 -23.99 -86.87
C GLY A 33 -36.88 -24.28 -85.39
N GLY A 34 -35.82 -24.40 -84.59
CA GLY A 34 -35.87 -24.40 -83.12
C GLY A 34 -35.82 -22.96 -82.60
N ALA A 35 -36.65 -22.67 -81.60
CA ALA A 35 -36.60 -21.41 -80.84
C ALA A 35 -35.16 -21.10 -80.37
N PRO A 36 -34.76 -19.82 -80.22
CA PRO A 36 -33.40 -19.46 -79.83
C PRO A 36 -33.03 -20.09 -78.49
N ALA A 37 -32.20 -21.13 -78.53
CA ALA A 37 -31.56 -21.66 -77.34
C ALA A 37 -30.44 -20.68 -76.95
N VAL A 38 -30.73 -19.81 -75.97
CA VAL A 38 -29.70 -18.95 -75.38
C VAL A 38 -28.80 -19.83 -74.53
N ALA A 39 -27.68 -20.27 -75.08
CA ALA A 39 -26.62 -20.90 -74.31
C ALA A 39 -25.84 -19.79 -73.58
N ALA A 40 -26.23 -19.50 -72.34
CA ALA A 40 -25.43 -18.68 -71.43
C ALA A 40 -24.25 -19.53 -70.94
N TRP A 41 -23.08 -19.34 -71.53
CA TRP A 41 -21.83 -19.92 -71.03
C TRP A 41 -21.27 -18.98 -69.97
N THR A 42 -21.49 -19.29 -68.69
CA THR A 42 -20.68 -18.68 -67.62
C THR A 42 -19.32 -19.38 -67.61
N ALA A 43 -18.34 -18.77 -68.28
CA ALA A 43 -16.96 -19.19 -68.16
C ALA A 43 -16.47 -18.84 -66.74
N HIS A 44 -16.47 -19.82 -65.83
CA HIS A 44 -15.82 -19.68 -64.53
C HIS A 44 -14.32 -19.90 -64.72
N ALA A 45 -13.54 -18.82 -64.77
CA ALA A 45 -12.09 -18.88 -64.63
C ALA A 45 -11.76 -18.88 -63.13
N THR A 46 -11.47 -20.05 -62.57
CA THR A 46 -10.98 -20.15 -61.19
C THR A 46 -9.48 -19.90 -61.20
N ALA A 47 -9.05 -18.69 -60.85
CA ALA A 47 -7.65 -18.39 -60.57
C ALA A 47 -7.36 -18.73 -59.10
N SER A 48 -6.49 -19.71 -58.85
CA SER A 48 -5.96 -19.98 -57.50
C SER A 48 -4.62 -19.28 -57.35
N SER A 49 -4.54 -18.33 -56.43
CA SER A 49 -3.28 -17.75 -55.96
C SER A 49 -3.03 -18.17 -54.52
N THR A 50 -1.87 -18.74 -54.23
CA THR A 50 -1.40 -18.96 -52.86
C THR A 50 -0.60 -17.75 -52.41
N ALA A 51 -1.12 -17.00 -51.44
CA ALA A 51 -0.34 -16.00 -50.71
C ALA A 51 0.22 -16.66 -49.45
N THR A 52 1.55 -16.80 -49.35
CA THR A 52 2.23 -17.21 -48.12
C THR A 52 2.59 -15.98 -47.32
N THR A 53 1.90 -15.73 -46.22
CA THR A 53 2.28 -14.70 -45.25
C THR A 53 3.28 -15.29 -44.25
N PRO A 54 4.34 -14.57 -43.85
CA PRO A 54 5.20 -15.01 -42.75
C PRO A 54 4.36 -15.27 -41.49
N ALA A 55 4.69 -16.29 -40.71
CA ALA A 55 4.06 -16.46 -39.40
C ALA A 55 4.43 -15.28 -38.50
N VAL A 56 3.44 -14.68 -37.82
CA VAL A 56 3.65 -13.59 -36.86
C VAL A 56 3.12 -14.06 -35.52
N SER A 57 4.00 -14.21 -34.53
CA SER A 57 3.62 -14.66 -33.19
C SER A 57 4.57 -14.14 -32.13
N LEU A 58 4.05 -13.96 -30.92
CA LEU A 58 4.81 -13.62 -29.72
C LEU A 58 4.54 -14.64 -28.64
N SER A 59 5.54 -14.86 -27.81
CA SER A 59 5.37 -15.47 -26.50
C SER A 59 6.01 -14.59 -25.42
N HIS A 60 5.65 -14.88 -24.19
CA HIS A 60 6.13 -14.25 -22.98
C HIS A 60 6.27 -15.30 -21.89
N SER A 61 7.22 -15.09 -20.99
CA SER A 61 7.55 -16.01 -19.89
C SER A 61 8.06 -15.25 -18.68
N GLY A 62 7.67 -15.66 -17.48
CA GLY A 62 8.16 -15.10 -16.22
C GLY A 62 7.34 -13.93 -15.68
N PHE A 63 6.25 -13.51 -16.34
CA PHE A 63 5.42 -12.40 -15.85
C PHE A 63 4.77 -12.73 -14.50
N GLU A 64 4.41 -13.99 -14.28
CA GLU A 64 3.89 -14.51 -13.02
C GLU A 64 4.83 -14.30 -11.83
N THR A 65 6.14 -14.14 -12.08
CA THR A 65 7.14 -13.89 -11.04
C THR A 65 7.09 -12.45 -10.51
N LEU A 66 6.38 -11.55 -11.18
CA LEU A 66 6.09 -10.20 -10.68
C LEU A 66 5.02 -10.20 -9.59
N GLY A 67 4.36 -11.34 -9.36
CA GLY A 67 3.38 -11.47 -8.28
C GLY A 67 4.06 -11.24 -6.92
N THR A 68 3.48 -10.36 -6.11
CA THR A 68 4.10 -9.94 -4.85
C THR A 68 3.06 -9.44 -3.85
N THR A 69 3.45 -9.44 -2.58
CA THR A 69 2.67 -8.86 -1.48
C THR A 69 3.52 -7.78 -0.82
N PHE A 70 3.07 -6.54 -0.91
CA PHE A 70 3.70 -5.43 -0.18
C PHE A 70 3.37 -5.53 1.31
N LEU A 71 4.37 -5.20 2.11
CA LEU A 71 4.27 -4.97 3.55
C LEU A 71 4.74 -3.54 3.82
N HIS A 72 4.43 -3.00 5.00
CA HIS A 72 4.89 -1.65 5.39
C HIS A 72 6.41 -1.47 5.26
N ASN A 73 7.21 -2.51 5.50
CA ASN A 73 8.67 -2.47 5.42
C ASN A 73 9.24 -2.89 4.05
N THR A 74 8.39 -3.28 3.09
CA THR A 74 8.79 -3.71 1.74
C THR A 74 7.78 -3.19 0.71
N THR A 75 7.76 -1.87 0.52
CA THR A 75 6.84 -1.16 -0.38
C THR A 75 7.35 -1.04 -1.82
N ASP A 76 8.59 -1.44 -2.09
CA ASP A 76 9.24 -1.42 -3.41
C ASP A 76 9.60 -2.84 -3.81
N GLN A 77 9.17 -3.26 -5.00
CA GLN A 77 9.39 -4.59 -5.55
C GLN A 77 9.86 -4.49 -7.00
N ARG A 78 10.83 -5.33 -7.38
CA ARG A 78 11.41 -5.36 -8.73
C ARG A 78 11.45 -6.77 -9.25
N GLY A 79 11.12 -6.91 -10.53
CA GLY A 79 11.28 -8.15 -11.27
C GLY A 79 11.34 -7.89 -12.76
N GLY A 80 11.35 -8.96 -13.53
CA GLY A 80 11.31 -8.84 -14.98
C GLY A 80 10.79 -10.10 -15.63
N PHE A 81 10.47 -9.97 -16.91
CA PHE A 81 9.97 -11.06 -17.73
C PHE A 81 10.52 -10.93 -19.14
N THR A 82 10.40 -11.98 -19.94
CA THR A 82 10.93 -12.00 -21.31
C THR A 82 9.79 -11.99 -22.32
N ILE A 83 9.96 -11.24 -23.40
CA ILE A 83 9.11 -11.29 -24.60
C ILE A 83 9.95 -11.83 -25.76
N THR A 84 9.43 -12.80 -26.48
CA THR A 84 10.12 -13.50 -27.56
C THR A 84 9.31 -13.44 -28.84
N ASN A 85 9.96 -13.04 -29.94
CA ASN A 85 9.39 -13.16 -31.29
C ASN A 85 9.53 -14.61 -31.77
N THR A 86 8.42 -15.35 -31.71
CA THR A 86 8.36 -16.76 -32.16
C THR A 86 7.93 -16.91 -33.61
N GLY A 87 7.66 -15.78 -34.29
CA GLY A 87 7.30 -15.74 -35.69
C GLY A 87 8.49 -15.92 -36.63
N ASP A 88 8.22 -15.81 -37.93
CA ASP A 88 9.19 -15.98 -39.01
C ASP A 88 9.77 -14.66 -39.56
N ALA A 89 9.27 -13.52 -39.09
CA ALA A 89 9.67 -12.19 -39.56
C ALA A 89 10.04 -11.26 -38.38
N PRO A 90 10.99 -10.33 -38.57
CA PRO A 90 11.24 -9.28 -37.60
C PRO A 90 10.04 -8.35 -37.48
N GLY A 91 9.78 -7.82 -36.28
CA GLY A 91 8.67 -6.90 -36.06
C GLY A 91 8.86 -6.05 -34.82
N MET A 92 7.94 -5.11 -34.61
CA MET A 92 7.96 -4.20 -33.45
C MET A 92 6.89 -4.62 -32.45
N PRO A 93 7.23 -5.20 -31.29
CA PRO A 93 6.27 -5.50 -30.26
C PRO A 93 5.89 -4.24 -29.50
N THR A 94 4.59 -4.05 -29.28
CA THR A 94 4.07 -3.09 -28.31
C THR A 94 3.54 -3.83 -27.09
N LEU A 95 4.08 -3.54 -25.91
CA LEU A 95 3.62 -4.07 -24.64
C LEU A 95 2.50 -3.21 -24.05
N ARG A 96 1.47 -3.85 -23.51
CA ARG A 96 0.42 -3.25 -22.69
C ARG A 96 0.33 -3.99 -21.37
N ILE A 97 0.29 -3.22 -20.29
CA ILE A 97 0.07 -3.70 -18.93
C ILE A 97 -1.19 -3.04 -18.41
N THR A 98 -2.09 -3.82 -17.84
CA THR A 98 -3.36 -3.34 -17.30
C THR A 98 -3.71 -4.09 -16.03
N ALA A 99 -4.36 -3.42 -15.09
CA ALA A 99 -4.99 -4.01 -13.93
C ALA A 99 -6.26 -3.23 -13.60
N THR A 100 -7.12 -3.80 -12.76
CA THR A 100 -8.31 -3.13 -12.25
C THR A 100 -8.38 -3.23 -10.73
N GLY A 101 -9.04 -2.26 -10.11
CA GLY A 101 -9.29 -2.23 -8.67
C GLY A 101 -8.54 -1.10 -7.94
N PRO A 102 -8.98 -0.74 -6.73
CA PRO A 102 -8.44 0.42 -6.00
C PRO A 102 -6.92 0.32 -5.77
N LEU A 103 -6.41 -0.85 -5.39
CA LEU A 103 -4.97 -1.05 -5.19
C LEU A 103 -4.15 -0.82 -6.48
N ALA A 104 -4.69 -1.18 -7.65
CA ALA A 104 -4.01 -0.96 -8.93
C ALA A 104 -3.88 0.53 -9.27
N GLU A 105 -4.83 1.37 -8.82
CA GLU A 105 -4.77 2.83 -8.99
C GLU A 105 -3.71 3.47 -8.09
N GLN A 106 -3.44 2.87 -6.93
CA GLN A 106 -2.50 3.39 -5.93
C GLN A 106 -1.10 2.76 -6.00
N THR A 107 -0.91 1.73 -6.82
CA THR A 107 0.38 1.07 -7.02
C THR A 107 1.06 1.66 -8.25
N HIS A 108 2.15 2.40 -8.03
CA HIS A 108 2.98 2.92 -9.11
C HIS A 108 3.73 1.80 -9.81
N ALA A 109 3.86 1.91 -11.13
CA ALA A 109 4.66 1.01 -11.94
C ALA A 109 5.68 1.82 -12.74
N PHE A 110 6.87 1.26 -12.89
CA PHE A 110 7.92 1.73 -13.78
C PHE A 110 8.40 0.56 -14.64
N VAL A 111 8.51 0.78 -15.94
CA VAL A 111 8.83 -0.29 -16.89
C VAL A 111 9.89 0.17 -17.88
N TRP A 112 10.91 -0.66 -18.08
CA TRP A 112 12.00 -0.39 -19.01
C TRP A 112 12.53 -1.69 -19.63
N GLN A 113 13.20 -1.59 -20.78
CA GLN A 113 13.90 -2.71 -21.38
C GLN A 113 15.28 -2.89 -20.74
N ALA A 114 15.73 -4.14 -20.62
CA ALA A 114 17.06 -4.47 -20.15
C ALA A 114 17.68 -5.60 -20.97
N ASP A 115 18.97 -5.81 -20.79
CA ASP A 115 19.72 -6.87 -21.47
C ASP A 115 19.35 -8.27 -20.95
N SER A 116 18.94 -8.38 -19.68
CA SER A 116 18.45 -9.61 -19.07
C SER A 116 17.48 -9.32 -17.92
N VAL A 117 16.80 -10.35 -17.40
CA VAL A 117 15.89 -10.23 -16.25
C VAL A 117 16.67 -9.94 -14.96
N GLU A 118 17.89 -10.44 -14.83
CA GLU A 118 18.78 -10.20 -13.69
C GLU A 118 19.15 -8.71 -13.57
N ALA A 119 19.31 -8.02 -14.71
CA ALA A 119 19.58 -6.58 -14.76
C ALA A 119 18.42 -5.73 -14.21
N CYS A 120 17.24 -6.30 -13.95
CA CYS A 120 16.14 -5.59 -13.30
C CYS A 120 16.41 -5.22 -11.84
N GLN A 121 17.48 -5.76 -11.25
CA GLN A 121 17.96 -5.37 -9.92
C GLN A 121 18.87 -4.14 -9.95
N ASP A 122 19.35 -3.72 -11.12
CA ASP A 122 20.21 -2.55 -11.28
C ASP A 122 19.44 -1.23 -11.04
N ALA A 123 20.17 -0.11 -11.06
CA ALA A 123 19.55 1.21 -10.96
C ALA A 123 18.57 1.43 -12.13
N MET A 124 17.33 1.83 -11.79
CA MET A 124 16.30 2.13 -12.77
C MET A 124 16.76 3.30 -13.67
N PRO A 125 16.69 3.17 -15.01
CA PRO A 125 17.08 4.25 -15.90
C PRO A 125 16.08 5.41 -15.84
N GLU A 126 16.56 6.64 -16.08
CA GLU A 126 15.71 7.84 -16.15
C GLU A 126 14.68 7.77 -17.29
N THR A 127 14.91 6.91 -18.29
CA THR A 127 14.02 6.68 -19.43
C THR A 127 12.90 5.66 -19.14
N ALA A 128 12.79 5.15 -17.92
CA ALA A 128 11.73 4.22 -17.56
C ALA A 128 10.35 4.85 -17.79
N SER A 129 9.47 4.12 -18.47
CA SER A 129 8.07 4.53 -18.60
C SER A 129 7.40 4.43 -17.23
N GLN A 130 6.54 5.39 -16.88
CA GLN A 130 5.92 5.47 -15.56
C GLN A 130 4.39 5.58 -15.67
N GLY A 131 3.70 5.05 -14.67
CA GLY A 131 2.25 5.10 -14.54
C GLY A 131 1.79 4.41 -13.26
N THR A 132 0.53 3.99 -13.24
CA THR A 132 0.00 3.07 -12.22
C THR A 132 -0.39 1.77 -12.90
N TRP A 133 -0.57 0.69 -12.15
CA TRP A 133 -1.04 -0.57 -12.73
C TRP A 133 -2.42 -0.43 -13.39
N ALA A 134 -3.28 0.46 -12.91
CA ALA A 134 -4.57 0.77 -13.52
C ALA A 134 -4.45 1.61 -14.81
N THR A 135 -3.48 2.54 -14.87
CA THR A 135 -3.28 3.44 -16.01
C THR A 135 -1.80 3.49 -16.39
N PHE A 136 -1.40 2.62 -17.32
CA PHE A 136 -0.03 2.54 -17.82
C PHE A 136 0.03 2.75 -19.34
N PRO A 137 0.94 3.60 -19.87
CA PRO A 137 1.07 3.82 -21.30
C PRO A 137 1.63 2.58 -22.03
N PRO A 138 1.20 2.30 -23.28
CA PRO A 138 1.83 1.25 -24.08
C PRO A 138 3.33 1.53 -24.29
N ILE A 139 4.15 0.47 -24.30
CA ILE A 139 5.61 0.56 -24.44
C ILE A 139 6.02 -0.05 -25.78
N ASP A 140 6.81 0.69 -26.57
CA ASP A 140 7.47 0.17 -27.76
C ASP A 140 8.75 -0.55 -27.34
N LEU A 141 8.90 -1.80 -27.76
CA LEU A 141 10.07 -2.63 -27.45
C LEU A 141 11.12 -2.65 -28.57
N GLY A 142 10.97 -1.78 -29.56
CA GLY A 142 11.85 -1.72 -30.72
C GLY A 142 11.70 -2.94 -31.63
N THR A 143 12.60 -3.12 -32.58
CA THR A 143 12.54 -4.25 -33.51
C THR A 143 13.11 -5.52 -32.89
N LEU A 144 12.31 -6.58 -32.78
CA LEU A 144 12.77 -7.92 -32.44
C LEU A 144 12.97 -8.77 -33.69
N ALA A 145 14.19 -9.23 -33.90
CA ALA A 145 14.50 -10.22 -34.93
C ALA A 145 13.76 -11.55 -34.68
N LYS A 146 13.65 -12.38 -35.72
CA LYS A 146 13.11 -13.75 -35.59
C LYS A 146 13.87 -14.53 -34.51
N GLY A 147 13.15 -15.10 -33.56
CA GLY A 147 13.71 -15.88 -32.46
C GLY A 147 14.44 -15.07 -31.39
N ALA A 148 14.50 -13.74 -31.54
CA ALA A 148 15.11 -12.87 -30.55
C ALA A 148 14.15 -12.61 -29.39
N SER A 149 14.74 -12.30 -28.24
CA SER A 149 14.06 -11.99 -26.99
C SER A 149 14.52 -10.64 -26.46
N THR A 150 13.64 -9.98 -25.71
CA THR A 150 13.96 -8.79 -24.91
C THR A 150 13.48 -9.01 -23.48
N ALA A 151 14.31 -8.62 -22.51
CA ALA A 151 13.92 -8.58 -21.12
C ALA A 151 13.23 -7.25 -20.81
N VAL A 152 12.12 -7.32 -20.09
CA VAL A 152 11.37 -6.17 -19.62
C VAL A 152 11.38 -6.18 -18.11
N CYS A 153 11.90 -5.11 -17.53
CA CYS A 153 11.94 -4.90 -16.09
C CYS A 153 10.74 -4.11 -15.62
N VAL A 154 10.20 -4.50 -14.48
CA VAL A 154 9.08 -3.83 -13.83
C VAL A 154 9.45 -3.55 -12.38
N ARG A 155 9.32 -2.29 -11.97
CA ARG A 155 9.36 -1.87 -10.57
C ARG A 155 7.97 -1.44 -10.16
N SER A 156 7.47 -2.02 -9.07
CA SER A 156 6.20 -1.66 -8.47
C SER A 156 6.42 -1.04 -7.11
N TRP A 157 5.73 0.07 -6.83
CA TRP A 157 5.93 0.84 -5.61
C TRP A 157 4.61 1.34 -5.03
N VAL A 158 4.42 1.12 -3.73
CA VAL A 158 3.34 1.69 -2.92
C VAL A 158 3.90 2.88 -2.13
N ALA A 159 3.51 4.09 -2.53
CA ALA A 159 4.07 5.31 -1.92
C ALA A 159 3.44 5.64 -0.57
N ASP A 160 2.12 5.53 -0.47
CA ASP A 160 1.35 5.95 0.70
C ASP A 160 0.57 4.76 1.29
N PRO A 161 0.96 4.29 2.50
CA PRO A 161 0.21 3.27 3.24
C PRO A 161 -1.27 3.60 3.45
N ASP A 162 -1.63 4.88 3.59
CA ASP A 162 -3.01 5.29 3.86
C ASP A 162 -3.94 5.09 2.65
N LEU A 163 -3.40 5.18 1.43
CA LEU A 163 -4.16 4.98 0.19
C LEU A 163 -4.40 3.48 -0.11
N VAL A 164 -3.57 2.60 0.44
CA VAL A 164 -3.69 1.14 0.27
C VAL A 164 -4.20 0.43 1.53
N ALA A 165 -4.53 1.17 2.58
CA ALA A 165 -5.10 0.61 3.80
C ALA A 165 -6.52 0.08 3.56
N ALA A 166 -6.85 -1.06 4.18
CA ALA A 166 -8.18 -1.63 4.16
C ALA A 166 -8.57 -2.16 5.55
N PRO A 167 -9.85 -2.16 5.94
CA PRO A 167 -10.27 -2.73 7.23
C PRO A 167 -9.86 -4.19 7.45
N SER A 168 -9.70 -4.97 6.37
CA SER A 168 -9.18 -6.34 6.40
C SER A 168 -7.67 -6.42 6.63
N GLY A 169 -6.93 -5.33 6.42
CA GLY A 169 -5.48 -5.29 6.31
C GLY A 169 -4.95 -5.73 4.93
N THR A 170 -5.80 -6.17 4.02
CA THR A 170 -5.40 -6.79 2.76
C THR A 170 -6.19 -6.24 1.58
N GLN A 171 -5.48 -5.90 0.50
CA GLN A 171 -6.05 -5.66 -0.83
C GLN A 171 -5.28 -6.46 -1.88
N THR A 172 -5.92 -6.82 -2.99
CA THR A 172 -5.27 -7.50 -4.11
C THR A 172 -5.81 -7.02 -5.45
N PHE A 173 -5.01 -7.14 -6.51
CA PHE A 173 -5.44 -7.06 -7.89
C PHE A 173 -4.68 -8.08 -8.76
N THR A 174 -5.26 -8.41 -9.90
CA THR A 174 -4.57 -9.20 -10.94
C THR A 174 -4.07 -8.24 -12.01
N ALA A 175 -2.76 -8.24 -12.24
CA ALA A 175 -2.13 -7.59 -13.35
C ALA A 175 -2.17 -8.48 -14.59
N ASP A 176 -2.44 -7.89 -15.74
CA ASP A 176 -2.40 -8.53 -17.05
C ASP A 176 -1.35 -7.84 -17.92
N ALA A 177 -0.48 -8.62 -18.56
CA ALA A 177 0.41 -8.16 -19.62
C ALA A 177 0.09 -8.85 -20.94
N SER A 178 -0.04 -8.05 -21.99
CA SER A 178 -0.19 -8.52 -23.36
C SER A 178 0.74 -7.73 -24.28
N ALA A 179 1.33 -8.41 -25.26
CA ALA A 179 2.15 -7.77 -26.27
C ALA A 179 1.53 -7.97 -27.65
N THR A 180 1.66 -7.00 -28.56
CA THR A 180 1.22 -7.12 -29.94
C THR A 180 2.40 -6.90 -30.87
N LEU A 181 2.76 -7.91 -31.68
CA LEU A 181 3.79 -7.77 -32.70
C LEU A 181 3.20 -7.18 -33.96
N ILE A 182 3.85 -6.14 -34.48
CA ILE A 182 3.47 -5.51 -35.75
C ILE A 182 4.52 -5.84 -36.81
N VAL A 183 4.09 -6.47 -37.90
CA VAL A 183 4.92 -6.81 -39.08
C VAL A 183 4.18 -6.37 -40.34
N GLU A 184 4.66 -5.34 -41.02
CA GLU A 184 4.07 -4.86 -42.30
C GLU A 184 2.54 -4.64 -42.24
N GLY A 185 2.03 -4.18 -41.11
CA GLY A 185 0.59 -3.94 -40.88
C GLY A 185 -0.18 -5.13 -40.28
N TRP A 186 0.39 -6.34 -40.26
CA TRP A 186 -0.15 -7.48 -39.52
C TRP A 186 0.06 -7.29 -38.03
N LYS A 187 -0.95 -7.64 -37.24
CA LYS A 187 -0.91 -7.59 -35.77
C LYS A 187 -1.10 -8.99 -35.21
N ALA A 188 -0.17 -9.45 -34.39
CA ALA A 188 -0.29 -10.71 -33.65
C ALA A 188 -0.22 -10.43 -32.14
N PRO A 189 -1.37 -10.46 -31.43
CA PRO A 189 -1.36 -10.37 -29.98
C PRO A 189 -0.82 -11.67 -29.37
N SER A 190 -0.06 -11.56 -28.29
CA SER A 190 0.22 -12.69 -27.39
C SER A 190 -1.05 -13.07 -26.63
N ALA A 191 -1.06 -14.26 -26.02
CA ALA A 191 -1.98 -14.51 -24.91
C ALA A 191 -1.73 -13.45 -23.80
N PRO A 192 -2.68 -13.17 -22.89
CA PRO A 192 -2.37 -12.44 -21.67
C PRO A 192 -1.59 -13.32 -20.69
N ALA A 193 -0.60 -12.75 -20.01
CA ALA A 193 0.06 -13.35 -18.86
C ALA A 193 -0.35 -12.55 -17.62
N THR A 194 -0.49 -13.24 -16.49
CA THR A 194 -1.06 -12.64 -15.29
C THR A 194 -0.15 -12.76 -14.09
N ALA A 195 -0.25 -11.80 -13.17
CA ALA A 195 0.45 -11.79 -11.89
C ALA A 195 -0.47 -11.21 -10.82
N THR A 196 -0.48 -11.78 -9.63
CA THR A 196 -1.27 -11.27 -8.50
C THR A 196 -0.41 -10.36 -7.64
N VAL A 197 -0.86 -9.12 -7.46
CA VAL A 197 -0.20 -8.14 -6.60
C VAL A 197 -1.13 -7.82 -5.44
N GLY A 198 -0.59 -7.74 -4.23
CA GLY A 198 -1.37 -7.46 -3.03
C GLY A 198 -0.65 -6.63 -1.99
N THR A 199 -1.39 -6.24 -0.96
CA THR A 199 -0.88 -5.66 0.28
C THR A 199 -1.34 -6.51 1.45
N GLU A 200 -0.53 -6.59 2.50
CA GLU A 200 -0.90 -7.22 3.76
C GLU A 200 -0.52 -6.37 4.96
N PHE A 201 -1.39 -6.37 5.98
CA PHE A 201 -1.27 -5.64 7.23
C PHE A 201 -1.20 -4.12 7.08
N PHE A 202 -1.85 -3.56 6.06
CA PHE A 202 -2.10 -2.12 5.94
C PHE A 202 -3.49 -1.80 6.49
N TYR A 203 -3.57 -1.31 7.72
CA TYR A 203 -4.85 -0.99 8.35
C TYR A 203 -5.11 0.53 8.34
N PRO A 204 -6.38 0.97 8.33
CA PRO A 204 -6.67 2.40 8.39
C PRO A 204 -6.13 3.01 9.68
N LEU A 205 -5.63 4.24 9.60
CA LEU A 205 -5.25 5.00 10.79
C LEU A 205 -6.42 5.05 11.78
N ALA A 206 -6.11 4.74 13.03
CA ALA A 206 -7.10 4.79 14.08
C ALA A 206 -7.51 6.25 14.34
N THR A 207 -8.77 6.45 14.66
CA THR A 207 -9.31 7.74 15.10
C THR A 207 -9.83 7.64 16.54
N GLY A 208 -10.01 8.77 17.23
CA GLY A 208 -10.66 8.79 18.54
C GLY A 208 -9.85 8.20 19.72
N TYR A 209 -8.69 7.57 19.49
CA TYR A 209 -7.77 7.22 20.59
C TYR A 209 -7.11 8.48 21.16
N SER A 210 -6.94 9.54 20.38
CA SER A 210 -6.57 10.83 20.93
C SER A 210 -7.73 11.78 20.77
N THR A 211 -8.08 12.45 21.85
CA THR A 211 -9.11 13.50 21.81
C THR A 211 -8.52 14.72 22.49
N SER A 212 -8.64 15.87 21.82
CA SER A 212 -8.18 17.13 22.38
C SER A 212 -8.96 17.42 23.66
N GLY A 213 -8.27 17.89 24.70
CA GLY A 213 -8.92 18.22 25.97
C GLY A 213 -9.39 17.02 26.78
N ILE A 214 -8.88 15.81 26.56
CA ILE A 214 -9.01 14.73 27.54
C ILE A 214 -7.68 14.02 27.79
N ASN A 215 -7.66 13.20 28.83
CA ASN A 215 -6.56 12.36 29.23
C ASN A 215 -6.18 11.34 28.13
N ASN A 216 -5.00 11.46 27.49
CA ASN A 216 -4.52 10.49 26.50
C ASN A 216 -3.53 9.46 27.05
N TRP A 217 -3.54 9.21 28.36
CA TRP A 217 -2.78 8.15 28.99
C TRP A 217 -3.49 6.80 28.85
N TYR A 218 -2.73 5.80 28.46
CA TYR A 218 -3.22 4.46 28.15
C TYR A 218 -2.44 3.39 28.89
N VAL A 219 -3.18 2.35 29.25
CA VAL A 219 -2.66 1.01 29.44
C VAL A 219 -2.70 0.31 28.08
N ILE A 220 -1.52 -0.02 27.55
CA ILE A 220 -1.38 -0.71 26.26
C ILE A 220 -1.09 -2.18 26.54
N LYS A 221 -1.95 -3.09 26.08
CA LYS A 221 -1.83 -4.53 26.37
C LYS A 221 -1.73 -5.34 25.08
N PRO A 222 -0.78 -6.28 24.93
CA PRO A 222 -0.78 -7.17 23.79
C PRO A 222 -2.01 -8.09 23.84
N VAL A 223 -2.58 -8.39 22.68
CA VAL A 223 -3.72 -9.32 22.57
C VAL A 223 -3.28 -10.75 22.91
N SER A 224 -2.01 -11.10 22.66
CA SER A 224 -1.45 -12.42 22.99
C SER A 224 -1.42 -12.73 24.48
N ASP A 225 -1.28 -11.72 25.35
CA ASP A 225 -1.33 -11.87 26.81
C ASP A 225 -1.88 -10.57 27.47
N PRO A 226 -3.20 -10.49 27.70
CA PRO A 226 -3.83 -9.30 28.28
C PRO A 226 -3.53 -9.10 29.77
N THR A 227 -2.81 -10.04 30.41
CA THR A 227 -2.29 -9.85 31.78
C THR A 227 -1.01 -9.03 31.80
N GLN A 228 -0.39 -8.82 30.63
CA GLN A 228 0.79 -7.99 30.46
C GLN A 228 0.44 -6.63 29.85
N CYS A 229 1.28 -5.66 30.16
CA CYS A 229 1.17 -4.28 29.77
C CYS A 229 2.52 -3.82 29.21
N LEU A 230 2.51 -2.95 28.20
CA LEU A 230 3.70 -2.21 27.79
C LEU A 230 4.32 -1.58 29.05
N ASP A 231 5.63 -1.70 29.21
CA ASP A 231 6.34 -1.34 30.43
C ASP A 231 7.68 -0.68 30.11
N SER A 232 7.94 0.50 30.68
CA SER A 232 9.29 1.08 30.74
C SER A 232 10.06 0.41 31.88
N PHE A 233 11.03 -0.43 31.52
CA PHE A 233 11.67 -1.37 32.44
C PHE A 233 12.23 -0.67 33.68
N ASN A 234 11.99 -1.25 34.86
CA ASN A 234 12.44 -0.72 36.17
C ASN A 234 12.11 0.75 36.43
N ARG A 235 11.07 1.30 35.77
CA ARG A 235 10.71 2.73 35.86
C ARG A 235 11.85 3.65 35.43
N GLY A 236 12.72 3.15 34.54
CA GLY A 236 13.87 3.90 34.06
C GLY A 236 13.43 5.20 33.37
N THR A 237 14.21 6.24 33.62
CA THR A 237 14.01 7.61 33.10
C THR A 237 15.16 8.06 32.24
N ASN A 238 16.00 7.14 31.74
CA ASN A 238 17.17 7.44 30.93
C ASN A 238 16.92 7.03 29.47
N VAL A 239 17.53 7.76 28.54
CA VAL A 239 17.57 7.34 27.13
C VAL A 239 18.21 5.96 27.04
N GLY A 240 17.68 5.12 26.16
CA GLY A 240 18.08 3.73 26.03
C GLY A 240 17.42 2.79 27.04
N ASN A 241 16.58 3.28 27.96
CA ASN A 241 15.82 2.40 28.83
C ASN A 241 14.92 1.48 27.99
N THR A 242 14.95 0.19 28.30
CA THR A 242 14.17 -0.79 27.55
C THR A 242 12.67 -0.57 27.71
N ILE A 243 11.94 -0.66 26.61
CA ILE A 243 10.49 -0.82 26.60
C ILE A 243 10.16 -2.28 26.33
N GLY A 244 9.54 -2.94 27.30
CA GLY A 244 9.16 -4.35 27.27
C GLY A 244 7.68 -4.52 27.61
N VAL A 245 7.32 -5.72 28.07
CA VAL A 245 6.00 -6.01 28.64
C VAL A 245 6.15 -6.54 30.06
N TRP A 246 5.27 -6.18 30.98
CA TRP A 246 5.30 -6.71 32.35
C TRP A 246 3.88 -6.98 32.84
N THR A 247 3.72 -7.78 33.89
CA THR A 247 2.42 -7.98 34.54
C THR A 247 1.78 -6.63 34.83
N CYS A 248 0.56 -6.45 34.32
CA CYS A 248 -0.20 -5.22 34.47
C CYS A 248 -0.43 -4.88 35.93
N GLY A 249 -0.17 -3.64 36.29
CA GLY A 249 -0.46 -3.06 37.59
C GLY A 249 -0.87 -1.58 37.47
N SER A 250 -0.80 -0.90 38.61
CA SER A 250 -1.06 0.55 38.71
C SER A 250 0.19 1.41 38.54
N ALA A 251 1.33 0.82 38.17
CA ALA A 251 2.58 1.52 38.07
C ALA A 251 2.61 2.45 36.84
N SER A 252 3.15 3.65 37.02
CA SER A 252 3.21 4.67 35.98
C SER A 252 4.10 4.33 34.79
N ASN A 253 5.09 3.44 34.96
CA ASN A 253 5.92 2.98 33.84
C ASN A 253 5.14 2.10 32.87
N GLN A 254 3.90 1.74 33.22
CA GLN A 254 2.94 1.02 32.38
C GLN A 254 1.80 1.92 31.88
N ARG A 255 2.04 3.24 31.87
CA ARG A 255 1.12 4.25 31.35
C ARG A 255 1.83 5.02 30.27
N PHE A 256 1.23 5.02 29.08
CA PHE A 256 1.80 5.65 27.91
C PHE A 256 0.82 6.67 27.36
N GLU A 257 1.28 7.89 27.17
CA GLU A 257 0.51 8.87 26.43
C GLU A 257 0.68 8.60 24.94
N ILE A 258 -0.43 8.60 24.21
CA ILE A 258 -0.41 8.61 22.75
C ILE A 258 -0.66 10.04 22.29
N LEU A 259 0.38 10.67 21.76
CA LEU A 259 0.41 12.06 21.32
C LEU A 259 0.33 12.11 19.79
N PRO A 260 -0.79 12.54 19.18
CA PRO A 260 -0.84 12.75 17.74
C PRO A 260 0.20 13.77 17.32
N THR A 261 0.92 13.45 16.26
CA THR A 261 1.84 14.35 15.57
C THR A 261 1.29 14.65 14.17
N GLN A 262 2.11 15.18 13.28
CA GLN A 262 1.68 15.51 11.92
C GLN A 262 1.46 14.23 11.08
N ASP A 263 0.69 14.35 10.00
CA ASP A 263 0.54 13.31 8.97
C ASP A 263 0.08 11.94 9.49
N GLY A 264 -0.85 11.93 10.45
CA GLY A 264 -1.42 10.69 10.99
C GLY A 264 -0.50 9.88 11.90
N LYS A 265 0.68 10.42 12.22
CA LYS A 265 1.64 9.81 13.13
C LYS A 265 1.33 10.14 14.59
N SER A 266 2.01 9.45 15.49
CA SER A 266 1.92 9.66 16.93
C SER A 266 3.24 9.37 17.61
N ALA A 267 3.51 10.09 18.68
CA ALA A 267 4.55 9.73 19.64
C ALA A 267 3.92 8.96 20.80
N LEU A 268 4.65 7.97 21.32
CA LEU A 268 4.28 7.24 22.53
C LEU A 268 5.21 7.67 23.66
N ARG A 269 4.67 8.01 24.83
CA ARG A 269 5.47 8.61 25.91
C ARG A 269 5.19 7.94 27.26
N PRO A 270 6.19 7.35 27.95
CA PRO A 270 5.98 6.76 29.26
C PRO A 270 5.75 7.84 30.34
N LYS A 271 4.82 7.59 31.25
CA LYS A 271 4.47 8.57 32.30
C LYS A 271 5.60 8.82 33.29
N THR A 272 6.46 7.84 33.52
CA THR A 272 7.66 7.98 34.38
C THR A 272 8.70 8.93 33.82
N ALA A 273 8.69 9.18 32.51
CA ALA A 273 9.65 10.03 31.83
C ALA A 273 8.96 10.79 30.68
N ALA A 274 8.20 11.84 31.03
CA ALA A 274 7.42 12.63 30.08
C ALA A 274 8.28 13.49 29.12
N GLU A 275 9.60 13.43 29.24
CA GLU A 275 10.56 14.01 28.31
C GLU A 275 11.14 12.96 27.35
N GLN A 276 10.70 11.70 27.45
CA GLN A 276 11.12 10.59 26.60
C GLN A 276 9.95 10.05 25.80
N TYR A 277 10.28 9.35 24.73
CA TYR A 277 9.34 8.70 23.85
C TYR A 277 9.77 7.26 23.60
N VAL A 278 8.82 6.38 23.30
CA VAL A 278 9.11 5.05 22.79
C VAL A 278 9.65 5.22 21.38
N GLY A 279 10.84 4.71 21.15
CA GLY A 279 11.47 4.68 19.85
C GLY A 279 12.22 3.38 19.62
N GLN A 280 13.19 3.41 18.70
CA GLN A 280 13.99 2.23 18.36
C GLN A 280 15.50 2.48 18.33
N SER A 281 16.25 1.39 18.48
CA SER A 281 17.69 1.29 18.24
C SER A 281 17.99 0.20 17.22
N ASN A 282 18.95 0.47 16.32
CA ASN A 282 19.42 -0.45 15.27
C ASN A 282 18.29 -1.01 14.37
N GLY A 283 17.20 -0.26 14.20
CA GLY A 283 16.03 -0.64 13.42
C GLY A 283 15.11 -1.68 14.08
N LEU A 284 15.48 -2.24 15.24
CA LEU A 284 14.86 -3.47 15.75
C LEU A 284 14.50 -3.44 17.25
N THR A 285 15.27 -2.74 18.08
CA THR A 285 15.11 -2.81 19.54
C THR A 285 14.29 -1.62 20.05
N VAL A 286 13.23 -1.86 20.82
CA VAL A 286 12.34 -0.78 21.28
C VAL A 286 12.82 -0.18 22.62
N GLN A 287 13.09 1.11 22.66
CA GLN A 287 13.68 1.76 23.83
C GLN A 287 13.22 3.21 23.98
N ALA A 288 13.42 3.79 25.16
CA ALA A 288 13.22 5.20 25.41
C ALA A 288 14.22 6.05 24.60
N SER A 289 13.74 7.10 23.96
CA SER A 289 14.51 8.03 23.12
C SER A 289 14.01 9.46 23.31
N THR A 290 14.87 10.43 23.03
CA THR A 290 14.52 11.86 22.93
C THR A 290 14.58 12.38 21.48
N SER A 291 15.06 11.56 20.54
CA SER A 291 15.16 11.93 19.12
C SER A 291 13.83 11.74 18.41
N THR A 292 13.39 12.75 17.66
CA THR A 292 12.08 12.78 17.00
C THR A 292 11.97 11.83 15.81
N SER A 293 13.06 11.51 15.11
CA SER A 293 13.00 10.62 13.93
C SER A 293 12.64 9.18 14.30
N VAL A 294 13.17 8.67 15.42
CA VAL A 294 12.99 7.27 15.83
C VAL A 294 11.76 7.06 16.72
N THR A 295 10.86 8.04 16.85
CA THR A 295 9.76 8.02 17.82
C THR A 295 8.39 8.20 17.20
N ASP A 296 8.32 8.21 15.87
CA ASP A 296 7.06 8.35 15.13
C ASP A 296 6.43 6.98 14.89
N TRP A 297 5.19 6.82 15.36
CA TRP A 297 4.39 5.61 15.22
C TRP A 297 3.12 5.88 14.44
N ARG A 298 2.73 4.95 13.57
CA ARG A 298 1.39 4.86 13.04
C ARG A 298 0.56 3.97 13.97
N VAL A 299 -0.59 4.49 14.39
CA VAL A 299 -1.55 3.76 15.19
C VAL A 299 -2.67 3.33 14.25
N GLU A 300 -2.65 2.06 13.85
CA GLU A 300 -3.58 1.54 12.86
C GLU A 300 -4.64 0.67 13.51
N ARG A 301 -5.89 0.76 13.03
CA ARG A 301 -7.04 0.07 13.63
C ARG A 301 -7.32 -1.24 12.92
N ILE A 302 -7.12 -2.36 13.62
CA ILE A 302 -7.43 -3.71 13.12
C ILE A 302 -8.92 -4.00 13.32
N THR A 303 -9.42 -3.76 14.55
CA THR A 303 -10.84 -3.90 14.92
C THR A 303 -11.27 -2.70 15.75
N PRO A 304 -12.55 -2.55 16.14
CA PRO A 304 -12.96 -1.44 17.00
C PRO A 304 -12.18 -1.33 18.33
N THR A 305 -11.57 -2.42 18.81
CA THR A 305 -10.87 -2.47 20.12
C THR A 305 -9.40 -2.89 20.03
N THR A 306 -8.91 -3.30 18.85
CA THR A 306 -7.52 -3.73 18.66
C THR A 306 -6.80 -2.91 17.60
N TYR A 307 -5.51 -2.70 17.85
CA TYR A 307 -4.65 -1.79 17.11
C TYR A 307 -3.33 -2.48 16.75
N GLN A 308 -2.72 -2.01 15.67
CA GLN A 308 -1.34 -2.26 15.32
C GLN A 308 -0.53 -0.98 15.57
N LEU A 309 0.71 -1.13 16.03
CA LEU A 309 1.65 -0.03 16.20
C LEU A 309 2.79 -0.24 15.20
N VAL A 310 2.84 0.58 14.15
CA VAL A 310 3.85 0.50 13.09
C VAL A 310 4.85 1.63 13.27
N HIS A 311 6.14 1.32 13.31
CA HIS A 311 7.17 2.35 13.37
C HIS A 311 7.28 3.05 12.01
N SER A 312 7.15 4.37 11.99
CA SER A 312 6.94 5.12 10.74
C SER A 312 8.12 5.06 9.77
N ASP A 313 9.36 5.06 10.28
CA ASP A 313 10.55 5.07 9.42
C ASP A 313 10.88 3.69 8.82
N SER A 314 10.62 2.61 9.57
CA SER A 314 11.04 1.26 9.18
C SER A 314 9.91 0.44 8.58
N GLY A 315 8.66 0.87 8.78
CA GLY A 315 7.48 0.10 8.42
C GLY A 315 7.34 -1.21 9.20
N LEU A 316 8.10 -1.38 10.29
CA LEU A 316 8.05 -2.59 11.11
C LEU A 316 7.04 -2.42 12.24
N CYS A 317 6.36 -3.52 12.56
CA CYS A 317 5.39 -3.57 13.63
C CYS A 317 6.05 -3.81 15.00
N LEU A 318 5.53 -3.15 16.03
CA LEU A 318 5.82 -3.48 17.41
C LEU A 318 5.35 -4.90 17.69
N GLN A 319 6.27 -5.75 18.13
CA GLN A 319 5.97 -7.09 18.61
C GLN A 319 6.26 -7.15 20.11
N ALA A 320 5.23 -7.49 20.88
CA ALA A 320 5.37 -7.81 22.29
C ALA A 320 6.31 -9.02 22.44
N GLY A 321 7.41 -8.79 23.15
CA GLY A 321 8.43 -9.79 23.42
C GLY A 321 8.27 -10.40 24.81
N SER A 322 9.41 -10.67 25.45
CA SER A 322 9.46 -11.02 26.87
C SER A 322 9.46 -9.78 27.74
N ASN A 323 9.51 -10.02 29.05
CA ASN A 323 9.70 -8.99 30.05
C ASN A 323 10.97 -8.14 29.93
N SER A 324 11.93 -8.59 29.12
CA SER A 324 13.22 -7.95 28.99
C SER A 324 13.35 -7.05 27.78
N GLN A 325 12.53 -7.18 26.71
CA GLN A 325 12.66 -6.34 25.50
C GLN A 325 11.54 -6.60 24.48
N ASN A 326 10.84 -5.55 24.04
CA ASN A 326 10.03 -5.60 22.81
C ASN A 326 10.88 -5.35 21.57
N GLN A 327 10.42 -5.84 20.42
CA GLN A 327 11.16 -5.77 19.16
C GLN A 327 10.27 -5.25 18.03
N LEU A 328 10.91 -4.68 17.01
CA LEU A 328 10.29 -4.42 15.72
C LEU A 328 10.47 -5.63 14.81
N ARG A 329 9.40 -6.04 14.13
CA ARG A 329 9.35 -7.18 13.23
C ARG A 329 8.49 -6.85 12.01
N ALA A 330 8.70 -7.56 10.91
CA ALA A 330 7.80 -7.47 9.77
C ALA A 330 6.37 -7.76 10.25
N CYS A 331 5.44 -6.94 9.79
CA CYS A 331 4.04 -7.06 10.15
C CYS A 331 3.52 -8.41 9.63
N ASN A 332 2.91 -9.21 10.51
CA ASN A 332 2.45 -10.57 10.20
C ASN A 332 1.08 -10.91 10.81
N GLY A 333 0.41 -9.93 11.41
CA GLY A 333 -0.93 -10.07 11.99
C GLY A 333 -1.03 -10.96 13.24
N THR A 334 0.08 -11.47 13.77
CA THR A 334 0.07 -12.28 15.00
C THR A 334 -0.47 -11.48 16.19
N THR A 335 -1.10 -12.15 17.15
CA THR A 335 -1.69 -11.48 18.33
C THR A 335 -0.67 -10.78 19.23
N SER A 336 0.63 -11.08 19.11
CA SER A 336 1.71 -10.35 19.78
C SER A 336 2.07 -9.02 19.10
N GLN A 337 1.60 -8.78 17.87
CA GLN A 337 1.68 -7.49 17.18
C GLN A 337 0.37 -6.69 17.24
N GLN A 338 -0.64 -7.22 17.94
CA GLN A 338 -1.92 -6.55 18.15
C GLN A 338 -2.03 -6.08 19.59
N PHE A 339 -2.59 -4.90 19.80
CA PHE A 339 -2.69 -4.26 21.11
C PHE A 339 -4.11 -3.76 21.39
N THR A 340 -4.51 -3.80 22.65
CA THR A 340 -5.69 -3.07 23.14
C THR A 340 -5.23 -1.85 23.91
N PHE A 341 -5.98 -0.75 23.76
CA PHE A 341 -5.74 0.48 24.51
C PHE A 341 -6.87 0.70 25.50
N SER A 342 -6.55 0.67 26.79
CA SER A 342 -7.47 1.04 27.86
C SER A 342 -7.06 2.39 28.40
N ARG A 343 -7.90 3.42 28.22
CA ARG A 343 -7.61 4.76 28.75
C ARG A 343 -7.47 4.67 30.26
N GLU A 344 -6.45 5.29 30.81
CA GLU A 344 -6.26 5.35 32.26
C GLU A 344 -7.42 6.14 32.86
N PRO A 345 -8.19 5.57 33.81
CA PRO A 345 -9.29 6.31 34.40
C PRO A 345 -8.72 7.45 35.26
N LEU A 346 -9.26 8.64 35.09
CA LEU A 346 -8.99 9.79 35.93
C LEU A 346 -10.16 10.00 36.88
N GLY A 347 -9.93 9.86 38.18
CA GLY A 347 -10.98 9.99 39.19
C GLY A 347 -11.08 11.41 39.74
N CYS A 348 -12.30 11.84 40.05
CA CYS A 348 -12.55 13.01 40.90
C CYS A 348 -13.71 12.71 41.84
N SER A 349 -13.56 13.07 43.11
CA SER A 349 -14.64 13.01 44.09
C SER A 349 -14.59 14.20 45.03
N VAL A 350 -15.76 14.57 45.56
CA VAL A 350 -15.89 15.63 46.58
C VAL A 350 -16.62 15.02 47.78
N ASN A 351 -16.02 15.14 48.96
CA ASN A 351 -16.61 14.70 50.22
C ASN A 351 -16.52 15.83 51.25
N GLY A 352 -17.67 16.45 51.54
CA GLY A 352 -17.73 17.64 52.39
C GLY A 352 -16.91 18.78 51.80
N SER A 353 -15.93 19.28 52.56
CA SER A 353 -15.04 20.37 52.13
C SER A 353 -13.77 19.89 51.42
N GLN A 354 -13.60 18.59 51.19
CA GLN A 354 -12.42 18.01 50.56
C GLN A 354 -12.74 17.55 49.14
N MET A 355 -11.85 17.87 48.20
CA MET A 355 -11.83 17.31 46.86
C MET A 355 -10.65 16.35 46.74
N THR A 356 -10.88 15.21 46.09
CA THR A 356 -9.84 14.24 45.75
C THR A 356 -9.78 14.07 44.25
N ILE A 357 -8.59 14.24 43.66
CA ILE A 357 -8.31 13.89 42.26
C ILE A 357 -7.37 12.68 42.25
N ASP A 358 -7.79 11.60 41.60
CA ASP A 358 -7.03 10.35 41.44
C ASP A 358 -6.47 10.25 40.03
N TYR A 359 -5.16 10.45 39.90
CA TYR A 359 -4.45 10.59 38.62
C TYR A 359 -3.25 9.63 38.51
N LYS A 360 -3.18 8.62 39.40
CA LYS A 360 -2.21 7.51 39.38
C LYS A 360 -0.77 7.94 39.07
N ALA A 361 -0.30 8.95 39.77
CA ALA A 361 0.95 9.61 39.42
C ALA A 361 2.16 8.67 39.51
N PRO A 362 3.20 8.92 38.71
CA PRO A 362 4.44 8.20 38.84
C PRO A 362 5.05 8.19 40.23
N SER A 363 5.56 7.03 40.63
CA SER A 363 6.39 6.85 41.82
C SER A 363 7.76 7.53 41.73
N THR A 364 8.00 8.31 40.68
CA THR A 364 9.23 9.05 40.49
C THR A 364 9.23 10.29 41.38
N ASN A 365 10.40 10.92 41.48
CA ASN A 365 10.68 12.12 42.26
C ASN A 365 10.05 13.40 41.67
N ARG A 366 8.81 13.34 41.20
CA ARG A 366 8.10 14.48 40.62
C ARG A 366 7.00 14.92 41.57
N TYR A 367 6.90 16.24 41.73
CA TYR A 367 5.74 16.88 42.31
C TYR A 367 4.73 17.17 41.22
N TYR A 368 3.45 17.14 41.58
CA TYR A 368 2.37 17.41 40.66
C TYR A 368 1.63 18.66 41.12
N THR A 369 1.30 19.51 40.18
CA THR A 369 0.53 20.72 40.44
C THR A 369 -0.79 20.63 39.70
N ILE A 370 -1.88 20.73 40.46
CA ILE A 370 -3.23 20.90 39.92
C ILE A 370 -3.39 22.39 39.65
N GLN A 371 -3.60 22.73 38.38
CA GLN A 371 -3.83 24.09 37.94
C GLN A 371 -5.27 24.23 37.43
N TYR A 372 -5.81 25.44 37.54
CA TYR A 372 -7.11 25.79 37.00
C TYR A 372 -7.11 27.16 36.33
N ARG A 373 -8.10 27.42 35.47
CA ARG A 373 -8.39 28.75 34.93
C ARG A 373 -9.89 28.92 34.68
N LEU A 374 -10.35 30.16 34.63
CA LEU A 374 -11.71 30.52 34.25
C LEU A 374 -11.71 31.08 32.83
N GLY A 375 -12.41 30.42 31.89
CA GLY A 375 -12.41 30.78 30.48
C GLY A 375 -11.00 30.80 29.88
N ASP A 376 -10.68 31.85 29.13
CA ASP A 376 -9.37 32.04 28.50
C ASP A 376 -8.32 32.72 29.41
N GLY A 377 -8.58 32.78 30.72
CA GLY A 377 -7.65 33.37 31.68
C GLY A 377 -6.36 32.57 31.89
N ASP A 378 -5.46 33.15 32.70
CA ASP A 378 -4.20 32.51 33.07
C ASP A 378 -4.39 31.29 33.99
N TRP A 379 -3.47 30.34 33.89
CA TRP A 379 -3.43 29.18 34.77
C TRP A 379 -2.97 29.56 36.17
N THR A 380 -3.78 29.19 37.16
CA THR A 380 -3.51 29.38 38.59
C THR A 380 -3.25 28.04 39.26
N ASP A 381 -2.21 27.96 40.10
CA ASP A 381 -1.95 26.80 40.95
C ASP A 381 -3.05 26.67 42.01
N ALA A 382 -3.84 25.60 41.98
CA ALA A 382 -4.72 25.26 43.09
C ALA A 382 -3.92 24.54 44.17
N TYR A 383 -3.33 23.41 43.83
CA TYR A 383 -2.70 22.53 44.81
C TYR A 383 -1.41 21.96 44.25
N ARG A 384 -0.36 21.91 45.08
CA ARG A 384 0.91 21.26 44.77
C ARG A 384 1.13 20.10 45.71
N GLU A 385 1.16 18.89 45.16
CA GLU A 385 1.50 17.69 45.90
C GLU A 385 2.99 17.66 46.19
N GLN A 386 3.35 17.59 47.47
CA GLN A 386 4.75 17.60 47.94
C GLN A 386 5.26 16.20 48.28
N SER A 387 4.46 15.15 48.11
CA SER A 387 4.88 13.78 48.32
C SER A 387 5.10 13.06 46.99
N TRP A 388 6.14 12.21 46.94
CA TRP A 388 6.49 11.46 45.73
C TRP A 388 5.62 10.22 45.59
N GLY A 389 5.24 9.86 44.36
CA GLY A 389 4.46 8.64 44.11
C GLY A 389 3.03 8.64 44.64
N VAL A 390 2.46 9.83 44.81
CA VAL A 390 1.07 9.98 45.24
C VAL A 390 0.15 9.69 44.07
N ASN A 391 -0.72 8.68 44.21
CA ASN A 391 -1.69 8.34 43.18
C ASN A 391 -2.91 9.28 43.15
N SER A 392 -3.15 10.00 44.24
CA SER A 392 -4.30 10.90 44.38
C SER A 392 -3.98 12.03 45.35
N SER A 393 -4.40 13.25 45.03
CA SER A 393 -4.28 14.38 45.96
C SER A 393 -5.64 14.75 46.50
N THR A 394 -5.70 14.94 47.82
CA THR A 394 -6.87 15.40 48.54
C THR A 394 -6.57 16.77 49.15
N PHE A 395 -7.40 17.75 48.84
CA PHE A 395 -7.19 19.14 49.25
C PHE A 395 -8.53 19.87 49.46
N PRO A 396 -8.54 20.99 50.21
CA PRO A 396 -9.76 21.74 50.45
C PRO A 396 -10.40 22.22 49.14
N ALA A 397 -11.70 22.00 48.96
CA ALA A 397 -12.44 22.48 47.80
C ALA A 397 -12.44 24.03 47.70
N SER A 398 -12.24 24.72 48.83
CA SER A 398 -12.08 26.19 48.89
C SER A 398 -10.81 26.72 48.20
N THR A 399 -9.93 25.82 47.75
CA THR A 399 -8.70 26.19 47.04
C THR A 399 -8.98 26.86 45.68
N PHE A 400 -10.16 26.62 45.09
CA PHE A 400 -10.59 27.32 43.88
C PHE A 400 -11.16 28.69 44.24
N GLY A 401 -10.42 29.75 43.92
CA GLY A 401 -10.77 31.13 44.29
C GLY A 401 -11.83 31.79 43.39
N ALA A 402 -12.23 31.14 42.30
CA ALA A 402 -13.19 31.66 41.34
C ALA A 402 -14.47 30.80 41.29
N LEU A 403 -15.62 31.46 41.22
CA LEU A 403 -16.91 30.81 40.95
C LEU A 403 -17.06 30.57 39.44
N GLY A 404 -17.70 29.46 39.07
CA GLY A 404 -17.98 29.08 37.69
C GLY A 404 -17.45 27.70 37.32
N THR A 405 -17.46 27.40 36.02
CA THR A 405 -16.83 26.20 35.46
C THR A 405 -15.39 26.52 35.13
N LEU A 406 -14.47 25.87 35.83
CA LEU A 406 -13.04 26.04 35.70
C LEU A 406 -12.48 24.93 34.80
N ASP A 407 -11.61 25.29 33.86
CA ASP A 407 -10.74 24.31 33.23
C ASP A 407 -9.70 23.86 34.25
N ALA A 408 -9.44 22.57 34.34
CA ALA A 408 -8.40 22.01 35.20
C ALA A 408 -7.38 21.21 34.39
N ARG A 409 -6.13 21.23 34.85
CA ARG A 409 -5.03 20.42 34.34
C ARG A 409 -4.10 19.98 35.46
N ILE A 410 -3.32 18.93 35.20
CA ILE A 410 -2.26 18.47 36.09
C ILE A 410 -0.94 18.58 35.34
N ILE A 411 0.00 19.30 35.92
CA ILE A 411 1.37 19.42 35.40
C ILE A 411 2.36 18.74 36.35
N ASP A 412 3.47 18.26 35.80
CA ASP A 412 4.61 17.83 36.62
C ASP A 412 5.52 19.01 37.01
N SER A 413 6.55 18.73 37.81
CA SER A 413 7.53 19.71 38.26
C SER A 413 8.41 20.30 37.16
N ALA A 414 8.40 19.72 35.94
CA ALA A 414 9.07 20.26 34.76
C ALA A 414 8.13 21.11 33.88
N GLY A 415 6.86 21.25 34.28
CA GLY A 415 5.83 22.00 33.53
C GLY A 415 5.16 21.19 32.42
N ASN A 416 5.44 19.90 32.31
CA ASN A 416 4.77 19.05 31.33
C ASN A 416 3.31 18.86 31.74
N VAL A 417 2.39 19.11 30.82
CA VAL A 417 0.98 18.79 31.03
C VAL A 417 0.80 17.28 30.92
N LEU A 418 0.38 16.65 32.02
CA LEU A 418 0.04 15.24 32.07
C LEU A 418 -1.44 15.04 31.79
N TYR A 419 -2.30 15.83 32.44
CA TYR A 419 -3.75 15.72 32.28
C TYR A 419 -4.33 17.07 31.94
N ARG A 420 -5.31 17.13 31.04
CA ARG A 420 -5.98 18.37 30.63
C ARG A 420 -7.43 18.15 30.21
N GLY A 421 -8.15 19.26 30.14
CA GLY A 421 -9.57 19.36 29.74
C GLY A 421 -10.51 18.61 30.68
N MET A 422 -10.09 18.51 31.94
CA MET A 422 -11.01 18.33 33.05
C MET A 422 -11.73 19.65 33.30
N THR A 423 -12.94 19.59 33.83
CA THR A 423 -13.61 20.78 34.36
C THR A 423 -14.00 20.61 35.82
N ILE A 424 -13.92 21.68 36.61
CA ILE A 424 -14.35 21.71 38.00
C ILE A 424 -15.40 22.80 38.12
N VAL A 425 -16.56 22.49 38.71
CA VAL A 425 -17.65 23.45 38.87
C VAL A 425 -17.65 23.96 40.31
N VAL A 426 -17.49 25.26 40.48
CA VAL A 426 -17.49 25.94 41.77
C VAL A 426 -18.70 26.85 41.86
N ALA A 427 -19.57 26.59 42.84
CA ALA A 427 -20.76 27.36 43.15
C ALA A 427 -20.74 27.84 44.61
N PRO A 428 -21.55 28.82 45.00
CA PRO A 428 -21.65 29.24 46.40
C PRO A 428 -21.96 28.05 47.32
N GLY A 429 -21.02 27.70 48.18
CA GLY A 429 -21.15 26.59 49.14
C GLY A 429 -21.01 25.18 48.57
N ALA A 430 -20.67 25.02 47.28
CA ALA A 430 -20.53 23.72 46.65
C ALA A 430 -19.41 23.67 45.61
N THR A 431 -18.70 22.56 45.55
CA THR A 431 -17.75 22.27 44.48
C THR A 431 -18.03 20.85 43.98
N THR A 432 -18.07 20.66 42.67
CA THR A 432 -18.33 19.36 42.05
C THR A 432 -17.36 19.09 40.92
N CYS A 433 -17.06 17.81 40.71
CA CYS A 433 -16.32 17.36 39.53
C CYS A 433 -17.17 17.57 38.28
N GLY A 434 -16.61 18.18 37.25
CA GLY A 434 -17.24 18.35 35.95
C GLY A 434 -16.88 17.22 34.99
N ALA A 435 -16.62 17.57 33.73
CA ALA A 435 -16.28 16.64 32.67
C ALA A 435 -14.76 16.32 32.64
N GLY A 436 -14.36 15.35 31.81
CA GLY A 436 -12.95 15.04 31.52
C GLY A 436 -12.23 14.18 32.57
N PHE A 437 -12.91 13.79 33.65
CA PHE A 437 -12.47 12.79 34.62
C PHE A 437 -12.92 11.38 34.20
N VAL A 438 -12.45 10.92 33.04
CA VAL A 438 -12.83 9.62 32.45
C VAL A 438 -11.62 8.72 32.24
#